data_AF-A0A943GGL6-F1
#
_entry.id   AF-A0A943GGL6-F1
#
_cell.length_a   1.000
_cell.length_b   1.000
_cell.length_c   1.000
_cell.angle_alpha   90.00
_cell.angle_beta   90.00
_cell.angle_gamma   90.00
#
_symmetry.space_group_name_H-M   'P 1'
#
loop_
_entity.id
_entity.type
_entity.pdbx_description
1 polymer ?
#
loop_
_entity_poly.entity_id
_entity_poly.type
_entity_poly.pdbx_seq_one_letter_code
_entity_poly.pdbx_strand_id
1 'polypeptide(L)' 'MNGYELIRKLQSKMQDPNFAQKFNRLAQELNSIPGLQQEIMRIAQITNERERQKAIKRLPDNVKNSVAELIQLLNN' A
#
# COMPACT_ATOMS: atom_id res chain seq x y z
N MET A 1 12.26 -10.80 1.62
CA MET A 1 12.59 -9.47 2.16
C MET A 1 11.89 -9.32 3.50
N ASN A 2 12.61 -9.02 4.57
CA ASN A 2 12.00 -8.78 5.89
C ASN A 2 11.55 -7.31 6.04
N GLY A 3 10.81 -6.99 7.11
CA GLY A 3 10.28 -5.64 7.34
C GLY A 3 11.36 -4.56 7.44
N TYR A 4 12.54 -4.90 7.97
CA TYR A 4 13.67 -3.98 8.10
C TYR A 4 14.34 -3.69 6.74
N GLU A 5 14.50 -4.70 5.89
CA GLU A 5 14.99 -4.56 4.52
C GLU A 5 14.04 -3.71 3.67
N LEU A 6 12.73 -3.85 3.86
CA LEU A 6 11.73 -3.00 3.21
C LEU A 6 11.89 -1.54 3.60
N ILE A 7 12.03 -1.26 4.90
CA ILE A 7 12.21 0.11 5.41
C ILE A 7 13.50 0.71 4.84
N ARG A 8 14.62 -0.02 4.84
CA ARG A 8 15.88 0.48 4.26
C ARG A 8 15.78 0.73 2.76
N LYS A 9 15.14 -0.17 2.01
CA LYS A 9 14.90 0.01 0.57
C LYS A 9 14.05 1.25 0.30
N LEU A 10 12.97 1.44 1.07
CA LEU A 10 12.13 2.62 0.98
C LEU A 10 12.91 3.89 1.30
N GLN A 11 13.64 3.92 2.42
CA GLN A 11 14.48 5.07 2.80
C GLN A 11 15.50 5.44 1.72
N SER A 12 16.14 4.44 1.09
CA SER A 12 17.06 4.67 -0.01
C SER A 12 16.35 5.26 -1.24
N LYS A 13 15.19 4.73 -1.64
CA LYS A 13 14.42 5.26 -2.78
C LYS A 13 13.84 6.65 -2.51
N MET A 14 13.51 6.97 -1.27
CA MET A 14 13.05 8.32 -0.88
C MET A 14 14.11 9.41 -1.07
N GLN A 15 15.38 9.06 -1.33
CA GLN A 15 16.41 10.03 -1.72
C GLN A 15 16.24 10.54 -3.16
N ASP A 16 15.55 9.77 -4.02
CA ASP A 16 15.16 10.24 -5.35
C ASP A 16 13.92 11.14 -5.23
N PRO A 17 14.01 12.44 -5.62
CA PRO A 17 12.92 13.37 -5.49
C PRO A 17 11.69 12.98 -6.33
N ASN A 18 11.88 12.34 -7.49
CA ASN A 18 10.78 11.88 -8.33
C ASN A 18 10.03 10.72 -7.67
N PHE A 19 10.79 9.79 -7.08
CA PHE A 19 10.21 8.69 -6.30
C PHE A 19 9.46 9.24 -5.08
N ALA A 20 10.10 10.12 -4.30
CA ALA A 20 9.54 10.66 -3.07
C ALA A 20 8.23 11.42 -3.34
N GLN A 21 8.18 12.23 -4.40
CA GLN A 21 6.96 12.95 -4.78
C GLN A 21 5.81 12.00 -5.14
N LYS A 22 6.08 10.97 -5.96
CA LYS A 22 5.06 9.98 -6.36
C LYS A 22 4.59 9.16 -5.16
N PHE A 23 5.51 8.69 -4.33
CA PHE A 23 5.21 7.94 -3.13
C PHE A 23 4.34 8.76 -2.15
N ASN A 24 4.74 10.01 -1.87
CA ASN A 24 3.99 10.87 -0.95
C ASN A 24 2.58 11.16 -1.47
N ARG A 25 2.42 11.38 -2.77
CA ARG A 25 1.10 11.55 -3.38
C ARG A 25 0.24 10.31 -3.20
N LEU A 26 0.75 9.12 -3.54
CA LEU A 26 0.00 7.86 -3.40
C LEU A 26 -0.34 7.56 -1.94
N ALA A 27 0.58 7.84 -1.01
CA ALA A 27 0.34 7.71 0.42
C ALA A 27 -0.75 8.68 0.90
N GLN A 28 -0.76 9.92 0.43
CA GLN A 28 -1.81 10.89 0.74
C GLN A 28 -3.17 10.48 0.16
N GLU A 29 -3.21 10.00 -1.09
CA GLU A 29 -4.43 9.48 -1.71
C GLU A 29 -5.02 8.34 -0.87
N LEU A 30 -4.20 7.38 -0.44
CA LEU A 30 -4.65 6.29 0.44
C LEU A 30 -5.12 6.80 1.81
N ASN A 31 -4.37 7.70 2.45
CA ASN A 31 -4.74 8.26 3.75
C ASN A 31 -6.00 9.13 3.72
N SER A 32 -6.33 9.69 2.55
CA SER A 32 -7.54 10.51 2.36
C SER A 32 -8.83 9.68 2.37
N ILE A 33 -8.74 8.36 2.24
CA ILE A 33 -9.89 7.46 2.17
C ILE A 33 -10.36 7.14 3.59
N PRO A 34 -11.51 7.66 4.04
CA PRO A 34 -11.98 7.46 5.40
C PRO A 34 -12.19 5.98 5.69
N GLY A 35 -11.70 5.51 6.85
CA GLY A 35 -11.86 4.12 7.28
C GLY A 35 -10.96 3.11 6.56
N LEU A 36 -10.15 3.51 5.57
CA LEU A 36 -9.29 2.58 4.84
C LEU A 36 -8.31 1.85 5.76
N GLN A 37 -7.67 2.57 6.68
CA GLN A 37 -6.73 1.98 7.64
C GLN A 37 -7.41 0.91 8.50
N GLN A 38 -8.63 1.16 8.96
CA GLN A 38 -9.41 0.21 9.76
C GLN A 38 -9.78 -1.03 8.94
N GLU A 39 -10.19 -0.84 7.68
CA GLU A 39 -10.54 -1.94 6.79
C GLU A 39 -9.32 -2.81 6.44
N ILE A 40 -8.15 -2.21 6.22
CA ILE A 40 -6.90 -2.96 6.00
C ILE A 40 -6.54 -3.77 7.24
N MET A 41 -6.64 -3.18 8.44
CA MET A 41 -6.39 -3.90 9.70
C MET A 41 -7.35 -5.06 9.89
N ARG A 42 -8.65 -4.86 9.57
CA ARG A 42 -9.66 -5.91 9.59
C ARG A 42 -9.31 -7.04 8.64
N ILE A 43 -8.93 -6.72 7.41
CA ILE A 43 -8.54 -7.71 6.37
C ILE A 43 -7.30 -8.50 6.80
N ALA A 44 -6.29 -7.83 7.37
CA ALA A 44 -5.05 -8.47 7.81
C ALA A 44 -5.28 -9.51 8.93
N GLN A 45 -6.33 -9.34 9.74
CA GLN A 45 -6.72 -10.27 10.79
C GLN A 45 -7.53 -11.48 10.27
N ILE A 46 -7.94 -11.48 8.99
CA ILE A 46 -8.70 -12.61 8.42
C ILE A 46 -7.74 -13.79 8.17
N THR A 47 -7.92 -14.87 8.94
CA THR A 47 -7.14 -16.10 8.81
C THR A 47 -7.52 -16.94 7.59
N ASN A 48 -8.78 -16.86 7.15
CA ASN A 48 -9.26 -17.63 5.99
C ASN A 48 -8.88 -16.93 4.67
N GLU A 49 -8.08 -17.59 3.83
CA GLU A 49 -7.60 -17.02 2.57
C GLU A 49 -8.73 -16.59 1.63
N ARG A 50 -9.76 -17.42 1.47
CA ARG A 50 -10.86 -17.14 0.54
C ARG A 50 -11.65 -15.90 0.96
N GLU A 51 -11.91 -15.76 2.26
CA GLU A 51 -12.60 -14.59 2.81
C GLU A 51 -11.72 -13.34 2.76
N ARG A 52 -10.42 -13.48 3.01
CA ARG A 52 -9.44 -12.39 2.87
C ARG A 52 -9.43 -11.85 1.44
N GLN A 53 -9.35 -12.74 0.45
CA GLN A 53 -9.37 -12.37 -0.97
C GLN A 53 -10.68 -11.69 -1.39
N LYS A 54 -11.83 -12.15 -0.87
CA LYS A 54 -13.11 -11.47 -1.11
C LYS A 54 -13.13 -10.06 -0.52
N ALA A 55 -12.61 -9.88 0.70
CA ALA A 55 -12.56 -8.58 1.35
C ALA A 55 -11.61 -7.61 0.61
N ILE A 56 -10.44 -8.09 0.16
CA ILE A 56 -9.52 -7.32 -0.71
C ILE A 56 -10.22 -6.88 -1.99
N LYS A 57 -11.00 -7.75 -2.64
CA LYS A 57 -11.74 -7.39 -3.87
C LYS A 57 -12.78 -6.29 -3.67
N ARG A 58 -13.32 -6.16 -2.46
CA ARG A 58 -14.29 -5.12 -2.08
C ARG A 58 -13.64 -3.78 -1.76
N LEU A 59 -12.31 -3.72 -1.67
CA LEU A 59 -11.63 -2.43 -1.56
C LEU A 59 -11.99 -1.56 -2.77
N PRO A 60 -12.15 -0.24 -2.58
CA PRO A 60 -12.39 0.71 -3.65
C PRO A 60 -11.35 0.59 -4.77
N ASP A 61 -11.76 0.85 -6.02
CA ASP A 61 -10.86 0.71 -7.19
C ASP A 61 -9.67 1.67 -7.12
N ASN A 62 -9.87 2.88 -6.60
CA ASN A 62 -8.78 3.82 -6.36
C ASN A 62 -7.74 3.26 -5.37
N VAL A 63 -8.14 2.54 -4.32
CA VAL A 63 -7.19 1.88 -3.40
C VAL A 63 -6.36 0.84 -4.12
N LYS A 64 -7.02 -0.04 -4.90
CA LYS A 64 -6.35 -1.12 -5.64
C LYS A 64 -5.35 -0.55 -6.64
N ASN A 65 -5.72 0.53 -7.32
CA ASN A 65 -4.85 1.22 -8.28
C ASN A 65 -3.65 1.89 -7.59
N SER A 66 -3.86 2.67 -6.53
CA SER A 66 -2.77 3.35 -5.81
C SER A 66 -1.80 2.34 -5.17
N VAL A 67 -2.29 1.22 -4.65
CA VAL A 67 -1.44 0.14 -4.13
C VAL A 67 -0.65 -0.55 -5.24
N ALA A 68 -1.26 -0.82 -6.39
CA ALA A 68 -0.56 -1.39 -7.54
C ALA A 68 0.56 -0.46 -8.05
N GLU A 69 0.30 0.84 -8.13
CA GLU A 69 1.29 1.85 -8.53
C GLU A 69 2.44 1.93 -7.51
N LEU A 70 2.15 1.89 -6.20
CA LEU A 70 3.18 1.83 -5.15
C LEU A 70 4.08 0.60 -5.29
N ILE A 71 3.50 -0.58 -5.56
CA ILE A 71 4.26 -1.82 -5.74
C ILE A 71 5.16 -1.71 -6.98
N GLN A 72 4.64 -1.18 -8.09
CA GLN A 72 5.44 -0.96 -9.30
C GLN A 72 6.58 0.04 -9.05
N LEU A 73 6.29 1.13 -8.34
CA LEU A 73 7.28 2.17 -7.98
C LEU A 73 8.41 1.60 -7.11
N LEU A 74 8.11 0.63 -6.23
CA LEU A 74 9.10 -0.04 -5.39
C LEU A 74 9.91 -1.13 -6.12
N ASN A 75 9.36 -1.69 -7.19
CA ASN A 75 9.98 -2.79 -7.96
C ASN A 75 10.83 -2.31 -9.14
N ASN A 76 10.55 -1.11 -9.65
CA ASN A 76 11.49 -0.33 -10.45
C ASN A 76 12.61 0.21 -9.56
#